data_AF-A0A109FND0-F1
#
_entry.id   AF-A0A109FND0-F1
#
_cell.length_a   1.000
_cell.length_b   1.000
_cell.length_c   1.000
_cell.angle_alpha   90.00
_cell.angle_beta   90.00
_cell.angle_gamma   90.00
#
_symmetry.space_group_name_H-M   'P 1'
#
loop_
_entity.id
_entity.type
_entity.pdbx_description
1 polymer ?
#
loop_
_entity_poly.entity_id
_entity_poly.type
_entity_poly.pdbx_seq_one_letter_code
_entity_poly.pdbx_strand_id
1 'polypeptide(L)'
;MLELQRPDSLVVRVVSAIRAEIDSGRLPPESRMPTEQQLAEQLNVSRSVVREAIAQLKADGVITARRGLGSFISQTPAGTVFRFPQQDGRRPDLAQMFEVRLWIETQAASIAARRRDEADLQRMKGALQAMQDNRDNFEAAAIADVEFHRAIADASKNDYFVAFHDFLRSQLASARKTAWENSASRFATGSADATQEHQRLYQAIVDGDAQRAAASAEAHLRAAARRLSLELPTTA
;
A
#
# COMPACT_ATOMS: atom_id res chain seq x y z
N MET A 1 7.75 -31.10 25.40
CA MET A 1 7.11 -29.83 25.00
C MET A 1 6.16 -30.18 23.86
N LEU A 2 4.85 -30.07 24.05
CA LEU A 2 3.87 -30.43 23.01
C LEU A 2 3.67 -29.22 22.10
N GLU A 3 4.16 -29.29 20.86
CA GLU A 3 3.88 -28.30 19.82
C GLU A 3 2.61 -28.67 19.07
N LEU A 4 1.67 -27.73 18.98
CA LEU A 4 0.46 -27.84 18.18
C LEU A 4 0.72 -27.19 16.81
N GLN A 5 0.98 -27.99 15.78
CA GLN A 5 0.82 -27.52 14.40
C GLN A 5 -0.68 -27.38 14.11
N ARG A 6 -1.18 -26.14 14.09
CA ARG A 6 -2.57 -25.86 13.71
C ARG A 6 -2.67 -25.83 12.18
N PRO A 7 -3.53 -26.65 11.56
CA PRO A 7 -3.80 -26.51 10.13
C PRO A 7 -4.36 -25.11 9.83
N ASP A 8 -4.21 -24.65 8.57
CA ASP A 8 -4.74 -23.37 8.10
C ASP A 8 -6.18 -23.17 8.59
N SER A 9 -6.47 -21.97 9.08
CA SER A 9 -7.81 -21.67 9.59
C SER A 9 -8.85 -21.94 8.49
N LEU A 10 -10.00 -22.47 8.88
CA LEU A 10 -11.09 -22.76 7.93
C LEU A 10 -11.49 -21.49 7.15
N VAL A 11 -11.32 -20.31 7.77
CA VAL A 11 -11.48 -19.00 7.15
C VAL A 11 -10.50 -18.80 5.99
N VAL A 12 -9.21 -19.09 6.16
CA VAL A 12 -8.19 -18.97 5.10
C VAL A 12 -8.50 -19.87 3.91
N ARG A 13 -8.99 -21.09 4.17
CA ARG A 13 -9.39 -22.04 3.12
C ARG A 13 -10.61 -21.53 2.34
N VAL A 14 -11.61 -20.97 3.02
CA VAL A 14 -12.79 -20.36 2.38
C VAL A 14 -12.40 -19.14 1.54
N VAL A 15 -11.52 -18.26 2.05
CA VAL A 15 -10.98 -17.12 1.29
C VAL A 15 -10.30 -17.59 0.00
N SER A 16 -9.47 -18.64 0.10
CA SER A 16 -8.74 -19.18 -1.05
C SER A 16 -9.68 -19.81 -2.09
N ALA A 17 -10.72 -20.52 -1.64
CA ALA A 17 -11.72 -21.09 -2.53
C ALA A 17 -12.48 -20.00 -3.32
N ILE A 18 -12.94 -18.94 -2.64
CA ILE A 18 -13.64 -17.83 -3.31
C ILE A 18 -12.73 -17.12 -4.32
N ARG A 19 -11.44 -16.95 -3.99
CA ARG A 19 -10.46 -16.38 -4.94
C ARG A 19 -10.30 -17.25 -6.18
N ALA A 20 -10.21 -18.56 -6.04
CA ALA A 20 -10.14 -19.47 -7.18
C ALA A 20 -11.38 -19.42 -8.09
N GLU A 21 -12.57 -19.20 -7.53
CA GLU A 21 -13.80 -18.99 -8.30
C GLU A 21 -13.77 -17.68 -9.11
N ILE A 22 -13.19 -16.61 -8.54
CA ILE A 22 -12.98 -15.34 -9.23
C ILE A 22 -11.93 -15.49 -10.33
N ASP A 23 -10.79 -16.10 -10.02
CA ASP A 23 -9.66 -16.28 -10.95
C ASP A 23 -10.05 -17.18 -12.14
N SER A 24 -10.93 -18.16 -11.91
CA SER A 24 -11.48 -19.02 -12.97
C SER A 24 -12.59 -18.36 -13.78
N GLY A 25 -13.01 -17.14 -13.44
CA GLY A 25 -14.07 -16.40 -14.12
C GLY A 25 -15.49 -16.85 -13.79
N ARG A 26 -15.67 -17.81 -12.87
CA ARG A 26 -17.01 -18.24 -12.41
C ARG A 26 -17.71 -17.16 -11.58
N LEU A 27 -16.94 -16.32 -10.90
CA LEU A 27 -17.39 -15.09 -10.25
C LEU A 27 -16.75 -13.87 -10.95
N PRO A 28 -17.34 -13.37 -12.05
CA PRO A 28 -16.74 -12.29 -12.82
C PRO A 28 -16.73 -10.95 -12.05
N PRO A 29 -15.85 -10.00 -12.42
CA PRO A 29 -15.87 -8.65 -11.88
C PRO A 29 -17.26 -8.02 -11.94
N GLU A 30 -17.60 -7.21 -10.93
CA GLU A 30 -18.90 -6.53 -10.80
C GLU A 30 -20.12 -7.47 -10.64
N SER A 31 -19.91 -8.79 -10.60
CA SER A 31 -21.00 -9.75 -10.39
C SER A 31 -21.43 -9.75 -8.92
N ARG A 32 -22.69 -10.13 -8.70
CA ARG A 32 -23.22 -10.30 -7.35
C ARG A 32 -22.64 -11.56 -6.72
N MET A 33 -22.21 -11.46 -5.47
CA MET A 33 -21.78 -12.62 -4.68
C MET A 33 -22.97 -13.51 -4.30
N PRO A 34 -22.78 -14.83 -4.22
CA PRO A 34 -23.73 -15.70 -3.53
C PRO A 34 -23.91 -15.27 -2.07
N THR A 35 -25.07 -15.57 -1.50
CA THR A 35 -25.37 -15.21 -0.10
C THR A 35 -24.51 -16.02 0.88
N GLU A 36 -24.32 -15.51 2.10
CA GLU A 36 -23.55 -16.21 3.15
C GLU A 36 -24.09 -17.62 3.43
N GLN A 37 -25.41 -17.80 3.34
CA GLN A 37 -26.06 -19.10 3.51
C GLN A 37 -25.69 -20.06 2.37
N GLN A 38 -25.79 -19.60 1.11
CA GLN A 38 -25.44 -20.43 -0.05
C GLN A 38 -23.97 -20.84 -0.02
N LEU A 39 -23.06 -19.93 0.35
CA LEU A 39 -21.63 -20.24 0.47
C LEU A 39 -21.36 -21.21 1.61
N ALA A 40 -22.07 -21.10 2.74
CA ALA A 40 -21.94 -22.03 3.86
C ALA A 40 -22.35 -23.45 3.47
N GLU A 41 -23.45 -23.59 2.71
CA GLU A 41 -23.93 -24.86 2.18
C GLU A 41 -22.96 -25.45 1.13
N GLN A 42 -22.53 -24.64 0.16
CA GLN A 42 -21.63 -25.07 -0.92
C GLN A 42 -20.26 -25.53 -0.40
N LEU A 43 -19.71 -24.82 0.58
CA LEU A 43 -18.39 -25.09 1.14
C LEU A 43 -18.44 -26.04 2.35
N ASN A 44 -19.64 -26.43 2.81
CA ASN A 44 -19.87 -27.26 3.98
C ASN A 44 -19.18 -26.72 5.25
N VAL A 45 -19.38 -25.43 5.54
CA VAL A 45 -18.81 -24.72 6.70
C VAL A 45 -19.88 -23.93 7.44
N SER A 46 -19.60 -23.47 8.66
CA SER A 46 -20.55 -22.62 9.39
C SER A 46 -20.68 -21.23 8.75
N ARG A 47 -21.86 -20.62 8.91
CA ARG A 47 -22.12 -19.24 8.47
C ARG A 47 -21.17 -18.22 9.12
N SER A 48 -20.70 -18.47 10.34
CA SER A 48 -19.73 -17.59 11.02
C SER A 48 -18.39 -17.55 10.29
N VAL A 49 -17.90 -18.71 9.83
CA VAL A 49 -16.65 -18.81 9.06
C VAL A 49 -16.77 -18.11 7.70
N VAL A 50 -17.90 -18.27 7.02
CA VAL A 50 -18.17 -17.56 5.76
C VAL A 50 -18.21 -16.06 5.96
N ARG A 51 -18.88 -15.59 7.03
CA ARG A 51 -18.95 -14.16 7.35
C ARG A 51 -17.57 -13.57 7.63
N GLU A 52 -16.72 -14.28 8.35
CA GLU A 52 -15.33 -13.88 8.59
C GLU A 52 -14.50 -13.85 7.29
N ALA A 53 -14.65 -14.86 6.43
CA ALA A 53 -13.97 -14.89 5.14
C ALA A 53 -14.41 -13.74 4.21
N ILE A 54 -15.71 -13.44 4.17
CA ILE A 54 -16.24 -12.30 3.40
C ILE A 54 -15.77 -10.97 4.00
N ALA A 55 -15.71 -10.85 5.33
CA ALA A 55 -15.17 -9.65 5.97
C ALA A 55 -13.70 -9.44 5.58
N GLN A 56 -12.89 -10.50 5.56
CA GLN A 56 -11.51 -10.45 5.09
C GLN A 56 -11.44 -10.06 3.61
N LEU A 57 -12.24 -10.67 2.73
CA LEU A 57 -12.26 -10.34 1.30
C LEU A 57 -12.73 -8.90 1.01
N LYS A 58 -13.59 -8.35 1.86
CA LYS A 58 -13.96 -6.92 1.84
C LYS A 58 -12.80 -6.02 2.26
N ALA A 59 -12.09 -6.40 3.32
CA ALA A 59 -10.89 -5.68 3.76
C ALA A 59 -9.78 -5.73 2.70
N ASP A 60 -9.66 -6.87 2.00
CA ASP A 60 -8.73 -7.07 0.89
C ASP A 60 -9.16 -6.34 -0.40
N GLY A 61 -10.33 -5.66 -0.42
CA GLY A 61 -10.83 -4.95 -1.60
C GLY A 61 -11.29 -5.85 -2.75
N VAL A 62 -11.39 -7.16 -2.54
CA VAL A 62 -11.88 -8.14 -3.53
C VAL A 62 -13.40 -8.09 -3.66
N ILE A 63 -14.08 -7.77 -2.55
CA ILE A 63 -15.53 -7.67 -2.47
C ILE A 63 -15.91 -6.25 -2.01
N THR A 64 -16.90 -5.66 -2.66
CA THR A 64 -17.52 -4.40 -2.24
C THR A 64 -18.96 -4.63 -1.79
N ALA A 65 -19.44 -3.82 -0.84
CA ALA A 65 -20.84 -3.83 -0.44
C ALA A 65 -21.60 -2.70 -1.14
N ARG A 66 -22.72 -3.02 -1.77
CA ARG A 66 -23.64 -2.03 -2.35
C ARG A 66 -24.88 -1.92 -1.47
N ARG A 67 -25.17 -0.71 -1.00
CA ARG A 67 -26.26 -0.44 -0.04
C ARG A 67 -27.59 -0.96 -0.58
N GLY A 68 -28.23 -1.86 0.17
CA GLY A 68 -29.50 -2.49 -0.21
C GLY A 68 -29.43 -3.59 -1.28
N LEU A 69 -28.26 -3.82 -1.90
CA LEU A 69 -28.10 -4.75 -3.03
C LEU A 69 -27.22 -5.97 -2.69
N GLY A 70 -26.42 -5.91 -1.62
CA GLY A 70 -25.60 -7.02 -1.13
C GLY A 70 -24.12 -6.85 -1.48
N SER A 71 -23.38 -7.95 -1.49
CA SER A 71 -21.94 -7.99 -1.79
C SER A 71 -21.71 -8.25 -3.28
N PHE A 72 -20.71 -7.60 -3.86
CA PHE A 72 -20.32 -7.69 -5.26
C PHE A 72 -18.82 -7.89 -5.39
N ILE A 73 -18.39 -8.59 -6.44
CA ILE A 73 -16.99 -8.67 -6.82
C ILE A 73 -16.54 -7.28 -7.29
N SER A 74 -15.37 -6.81 -6.85
CA SER A 74 -14.81 -5.53 -7.30
C SER A 74 -14.55 -5.52 -8.80
N GLN A 75 -14.55 -4.34 -9.41
CA GLN A 75 -14.22 -4.15 -10.84
C GLN A 75 -12.81 -4.66 -11.20
N THR A 76 -11.88 -4.60 -10.26
CA THR A 76 -10.52 -5.15 -10.37
C THR A 76 -10.29 -6.16 -9.23
N PRO A 77 -10.87 -7.38 -9.32
CA PRO A 77 -10.85 -8.34 -8.21
C PRO A 77 -9.58 -9.23 -8.20
N ALA A 78 -8.62 -8.96 -9.09
CA ALA A 78 -7.31 -9.60 -9.20
C ALA A 78 -6.26 -8.49 -9.43
N GLY A 79 -4.96 -8.66 -9.19
CA GLY A 79 -4.20 -9.89 -9.05
C GLY A 79 -4.00 -10.32 -7.61
N THR A 80 -3.50 -11.56 -7.48
CA THR A 80 -2.75 -12.08 -6.33
C THR A 80 -2.38 -10.95 -5.39
N VAL A 81 -3.04 -10.84 -4.23
CA VAL A 81 -2.54 -9.93 -3.20
C VAL A 81 -1.12 -10.42 -3.00
N PHE A 82 -0.14 -9.65 -3.46
CA PHE A 82 1.24 -9.87 -3.08
C PHE A 82 1.20 -9.74 -1.56
N ARG A 83 1.06 -10.85 -0.86
CA ARG A 83 1.10 -10.84 0.59
C ARG A 83 2.56 -10.98 0.89
N PHE A 84 3.12 -9.97 1.55
CA PHE A 84 4.39 -10.19 2.23
C PHE A 84 4.23 -11.45 3.09
N PRO A 85 5.19 -12.38 3.05
CA PRO A 85 5.06 -13.64 3.78
C PRO A 85 4.77 -13.33 5.25
N GLN A 86 3.56 -13.64 5.71
CA GLN A 86 3.30 -13.74 7.14
C GLN A 86 3.89 -15.08 7.59
N GLN A 87 5.18 -15.07 7.94
CA GLN A 87 5.78 -16.23 8.59
C GLN A 87 5.12 -16.41 9.96
N ASP A 88 4.37 -17.49 10.15
CA ASP A 88 3.97 -18.06 11.45
C ASP A 88 3.65 -17.04 12.56
N GLY A 89 2.65 -16.19 12.33
CA GLY A 89 2.18 -15.24 13.34
C GLY A 89 3.13 -14.07 13.66
N ARG A 90 4.24 -13.90 12.92
CA ARG A 90 5.08 -12.69 12.98
C ARG A 90 4.42 -11.57 12.19
N ARG A 91 4.46 -10.36 12.76
CA ARG A 91 4.07 -9.12 12.06
C ARG A 91 4.98 -8.89 10.85
N PRO A 92 4.49 -8.23 9.78
CA PRO A 92 5.34 -7.81 8.68
C PRO A 92 6.55 -7.02 9.19
N ASP A 93 7.74 -7.33 8.70
CA ASP A 93 8.94 -6.57 9.03
C ASP A 93 8.89 -5.22 8.28
N LEU A 94 8.59 -4.17 9.05
CA LEU A 94 8.48 -2.81 8.52
C LEU A 94 9.79 -2.34 7.88
N ALA A 95 10.96 -2.77 8.36
CA ALA A 95 12.24 -2.39 7.79
C ALA A 95 12.41 -2.98 6.40
N GLN A 96 12.11 -4.27 6.21
CA GLN A 96 12.15 -4.93 4.91
C GLN A 96 11.15 -4.31 3.91
N MET A 97 9.95 -3.95 4.37
CA MET A 97 8.98 -3.26 3.51
C MET A 97 9.48 -1.87 3.09
N PHE A 98 10.08 -1.12 4.02
CA PHE A 98 10.62 0.20 3.75
C PHE A 98 11.86 0.14 2.86
N GLU A 99 12.64 -0.94 2.93
CA GLU A 99 13.73 -1.22 2.00
C GLU A 99 13.21 -1.37 0.57
N VAL A 100 12.19 -2.20 0.34
CA VAL A 100 11.57 -2.33 -0.99
C VAL A 100 11.02 -0.99 -1.48
N ARG A 101 10.37 -0.22 -0.60
CA ARG A 101 9.90 1.14 -0.90
C ARG A 101 11.06 2.04 -1.36
N LEU A 102 12.18 2.02 -0.64
CA LEU A 102 13.38 2.78 -0.96
C LEU A 102 13.85 2.49 -2.39
N TRP A 103 14.01 1.22 -2.74
CA TRP A 103 14.47 0.81 -4.06
C TRP A 103 13.54 1.27 -5.19
N ILE A 104 12.24 1.06 -5.01
CA ILE A 104 11.24 1.35 -6.04
C ILE A 104 11.09 2.86 -6.26
N GLU A 105 10.95 3.64 -5.19
CA GLU A 105 10.72 5.08 -5.31
C GLU A 105 11.97 5.83 -5.78
N THR A 106 13.16 5.35 -5.43
CA THR A 106 14.43 5.87 -5.97
C THR A 106 14.49 5.72 -7.48
N GLN A 107 14.12 4.54 -8.00
CA GLN A 107 14.09 4.29 -9.44
C GLN A 107 12.96 5.06 -10.13
N ALA A 108 11.78 5.15 -9.49
CA ALA A 108 10.67 5.94 -10.01
C ALA A 108 11.06 7.41 -10.15
N ALA A 109 11.73 8.01 -9.15
CA ALA A 109 12.23 9.39 -9.21
C ALA A 109 13.23 9.61 -10.35
N SER A 110 14.18 8.68 -10.54
CA SER A 110 15.14 8.74 -11.65
C SER A 110 14.45 8.71 -13.02
N ILE A 111 13.45 7.85 -13.18
CA ILE A 111 12.71 7.72 -14.43
C ILE A 111 11.79 8.93 -14.64
N ALA A 112 11.13 9.41 -13.58
CA ALA A 112 10.28 10.59 -13.60
C ALA A 112 11.06 11.81 -14.08
N ALA A 113 12.28 12.04 -13.56
CA ALA A 113 13.17 13.12 -14.02
C ALA A 113 13.43 13.07 -15.54
N ARG A 114 13.39 11.91 -16.19
CA ARG A 114 13.57 11.80 -17.65
C ARG A 114 12.28 11.93 -18.44
N ARG A 115 11.14 11.51 -17.87
CA ARG A 115 9.87 11.32 -18.60
C ARG A 115 8.78 12.32 -18.27
N ARG A 116 8.91 13.08 -17.19
CA ARG A 116 7.93 14.08 -16.76
C ARG A 116 7.55 15.05 -17.86
N ASP A 117 6.27 15.39 -17.90
CA ASP A 117 5.71 16.53 -18.62
C ASP A 117 5.31 17.67 -17.66
N GLU A 118 4.81 18.78 -18.20
CA GLU A 118 4.41 19.94 -17.39
C GLU A 118 3.27 19.61 -16.41
N ALA A 119 2.32 18.75 -16.81
CA ALA A 119 1.20 18.38 -15.94
C ALA A 119 1.67 17.55 -14.73
N ASP A 120 2.67 16.69 -14.92
CA ASP A 120 3.33 15.98 -13.82
C ASP A 120 3.98 16.94 -12.82
N LEU A 121 4.72 17.94 -13.32
CA LEU A 121 5.37 18.94 -12.47
C LEU A 121 4.37 19.75 -11.67
N GLN A 122 3.26 20.16 -12.29
CA GLN A 122 2.18 20.87 -11.59
C GLN A 122 1.52 20.01 -10.51
N ARG A 123 1.32 18.70 -10.76
CA ARG A 123 0.80 17.77 -9.74
C ARG A 123 1.75 17.66 -8.54
N MET A 124 3.04 17.47 -8.79
CA MET A 124 4.04 17.40 -7.72
C MET A 124 4.10 18.70 -6.92
N LYS A 125 4.09 19.85 -7.61
CA LYS A 125 4.08 21.17 -6.97
C LYS A 125 2.83 21.40 -6.13
N GLY A 126 1.67 21.00 -6.62
CA GLY A 126 0.40 21.07 -5.89
C GLY A 126 0.43 20.26 -4.60
N ALA A 127 0.97 19.03 -4.64
CA ALA A 127 1.13 18.19 -3.47
C ALA A 127 2.12 18.79 -2.45
N LEU A 128 3.24 19.37 -2.90
CA LEU A 128 4.17 20.10 -2.03
C LEU A 128 3.53 21.30 -1.35
N GLN A 129 2.74 22.07 -2.08
CA GLN A 129 2.03 23.22 -1.52
C GLN A 129 1.01 22.75 -0.48
N ALA A 130 0.24 21.71 -0.79
CA ALA A 130 -0.73 21.12 0.13
C ALA A 130 -0.07 20.61 1.42
N MET A 131 1.13 20.01 1.34
CA MET A 131 1.90 19.65 2.53
C MET A 131 2.26 20.86 3.39
N GLN A 132 2.71 21.96 2.76
CA GLN A 132 3.11 23.18 3.48
C GLN A 132 1.91 23.88 4.12
N ASP A 133 0.81 24.01 3.39
CA ASP A 133 -0.43 24.64 3.85
C ASP A 133 -1.04 23.88 5.03
N ASN A 134 -0.84 22.56 5.08
CA ASN A 134 -1.34 21.68 6.13
C ASN A 134 -0.27 21.29 7.16
N ARG A 135 0.85 22.01 7.27
CA ARG A 135 1.95 21.64 8.21
C ARG A 135 1.51 21.48 9.67
N ASP A 136 0.47 22.21 10.08
CA ASP A 136 -0.10 22.18 11.44
C ASP A 136 -1.20 21.11 11.60
N ASN A 137 -1.58 20.43 10.50
CA ASN A 137 -2.53 19.32 10.45
C ASN A 137 -1.84 18.05 9.92
N PHE A 138 -1.33 17.24 10.84
CA PHE A 138 -0.55 16.04 10.52
C PHE A 138 -1.25 15.05 9.57
N GLU A 139 -2.57 14.86 9.71
CA GLU A 139 -3.32 13.92 8.86
C GLU A 139 -3.38 14.44 7.42
N ALA A 140 -3.72 15.71 7.24
CA ALA A 140 -3.77 16.32 5.91
C ALA A 140 -2.38 16.43 5.27
N ALA A 141 -1.33 16.75 6.04
CA ALA A 141 0.04 16.75 5.56
C ALA A 141 0.50 15.34 5.12
N ALA A 142 0.12 14.29 5.86
CA ALA A 142 0.44 12.90 5.48
C ALA A 142 -0.30 12.44 4.21
N ILE A 143 -1.52 12.93 3.97
CA ILE A 143 -2.23 12.69 2.70
C ILE A 143 -1.48 13.38 1.55
N ALA A 144 -1.07 14.64 1.73
CA ALA A 144 -0.35 15.38 0.69
C ALA A 144 1.04 14.78 0.39
N ASP A 145 1.74 14.27 1.41
CA ASP A 145 2.98 13.47 1.28
C ASP A 145 2.78 12.26 0.35
N VAL A 146 1.74 11.47 0.61
CA VAL A 146 1.37 10.32 -0.22
C VAL A 146 1.10 10.73 -1.67
N GLU A 147 0.36 11.82 -1.88
CA GLU A 147 0.03 12.30 -3.23
C GLU A 147 1.28 12.79 -3.98
N PHE A 148 2.28 13.34 -3.28
CA PHE A 148 3.55 13.73 -3.89
C PHE A 148 4.33 12.52 -4.39
N HIS A 149 4.49 11.47 -3.58
CA HIS A 149 5.15 10.23 -3.99
C HIS A 149 4.41 9.54 -5.13
N ARG A 150 3.08 9.54 -5.09
CA ARG A 150 2.25 9.02 -6.19
C ARG A 150 2.46 9.81 -7.48
N ALA A 151 2.48 11.15 -7.42
CA ALA A 151 2.72 12.00 -8.58
C ALA A 151 4.10 11.73 -9.23
N ILE A 152 5.13 11.42 -8.43
CA ILE A 152 6.43 10.98 -8.93
C ILE A 152 6.32 9.61 -9.64
N ALA A 153 5.60 8.65 -9.05
CA ALA A 153 5.37 7.36 -9.67
C ALA A 153 4.62 7.50 -11.02
N ASP A 154 3.59 8.33 -11.09
CA ASP A 154 2.84 8.62 -12.32
C ASP A 154 3.75 9.24 -13.39
N ALA A 155 4.62 10.17 -13.00
CA ALA A 155 5.58 10.82 -13.89
C ALA A 155 6.63 9.85 -14.46
N SER A 156 6.79 8.64 -13.89
CA SER A 156 7.59 7.58 -14.49
C SER A 156 6.99 7.04 -15.81
N LYS A 157 5.71 7.35 -16.10
CA LYS A 157 4.96 6.88 -17.26
C LYS A 157 5.01 5.35 -17.38
N ASN A 158 4.85 4.67 -16.26
CA ASN A 158 4.85 3.23 -16.17
C ASN A 158 3.83 2.76 -15.14
N ASP A 159 2.71 2.23 -15.65
CA ASP A 159 1.57 1.82 -14.83
C ASP A 159 1.93 0.74 -13.80
N TYR A 160 2.97 -0.06 -14.04
CA TYR A 160 3.44 -1.06 -13.07
C TYR A 160 4.15 -0.41 -11.87
N PHE A 161 4.87 0.71 -12.05
CA PHE A 161 5.43 1.46 -10.93
C PHE A 161 4.31 2.05 -10.07
N VAL A 162 3.28 2.62 -10.70
CA VAL A 162 2.11 3.19 -10.01
C VAL A 162 1.36 2.11 -9.22
N ALA A 163 1.05 0.99 -9.87
CA ALA A 163 0.35 -0.12 -9.24
C ALA A 163 1.14 -0.70 -8.05
N PHE A 164 2.46 -0.86 -8.18
CA PHE A 164 3.30 -1.37 -7.11
C PHE A 164 3.44 -0.37 -5.94
N HIS A 165 3.57 0.93 -6.24
CA HIS A 165 3.55 1.99 -5.24
C HIS A 165 2.24 1.99 -4.43
N ASP A 166 1.09 1.95 -5.12
CA ASP A 166 -0.23 1.91 -4.47
C ASP A 166 -0.41 0.65 -3.61
N PHE A 167 0.09 -0.48 -4.09
CA PHE A 167 0.15 -1.73 -3.35
C PHE A 167 1.00 -1.58 -2.07
N LEU A 168 2.27 -1.15 -2.16
CA LEU A 168 3.15 -0.95 -0.99
C LEU A 168 2.54 0.02 0.04
N ARG A 169 1.94 1.11 -0.44
CA ARG A 169 1.26 2.11 0.39
C ARG A 169 0.15 1.48 1.22
N SER A 170 -0.69 0.64 0.61
CA SER A 170 -1.78 -0.04 1.31
C SER A 170 -1.25 -0.97 2.41
N GLN A 171 -0.16 -1.68 2.14
CA GLN A 171 0.48 -2.57 3.11
C GLN A 171 1.10 -1.79 4.27
N LEU A 172 1.79 -0.67 4.00
CA LEU A 172 2.35 0.21 5.04
C LEU A 172 1.26 0.88 5.88
N ALA A 173 0.14 1.26 5.29
CA ALA A 173 -1.01 1.78 6.03
C ALA A 173 -1.62 0.72 6.96
N SER A 174 -1.77 -0.51 6.46
CA SER A 174 -2.26 -1.65 7.26
C SER A 174 -1.33 -1.96 8.43
N ALA A 175 -0.02 -2.04 8.19
CA ALA A 175 0.97 -2.32 9.22
C ALA A 175 1.03 -1.19 10.29
N ARG A 176 0.88 0.08 9.88
CA ARG A 176 0.75 1.22 10.81
C ARG A 176 -0.47 1.08 11.71
N LYS A 177 -1.64 0.69 11.16
CA LYS A 177 -2.86 0.50 11.96
C LYS A 177 -2.66 -0.57 13.05
N THR A 178 -1.97 -1.66 12.73
CA THR A 178 -1.64 -2.73 13.70
C THR A 178 -0.56 -2.30 14.72
N ALA A 179 0.40 -1.46 14.31
CA ALA A 179 1.41 -0.92 15.20
C ALA A 179 0.84 0.16 16.16
N TRP A 180 -0.13 0.96 15.70
CA TRP A 180 -0.78 2.03 16.46
C TRP A 180 -1.52 1.53 17.70
N GLU A 181 -1.97 0.27 17.68
CA GLU A 181 -2.55 -0.38 18.86
C GLU A 181 -1.51 -0.63 19.99
N ASN A 182 -0.21 -0.42 19.74
CA ASN A 182 0.85 -0.77 20.70
C ASN A 182 1.86 0.34 21.03
N SER A 183 1.85 1.49 20.32
CA SER A 183 2.81 2.56 20.60
C SER A 183 2.28 3.93 20.21
N ALA A 184 2.06 4.77 21.22
CA ALA A 184 1.69 6.19 21.10
C ALA A 184 2.87 7.06 20.60
N SER A 185 3.53 6.69 19.51
CA SER A 185 4.67 7.43 18.95
C SER A 185 4.29 8.15 17.66
N ARG A 186 4.44 9.48 17.73
CA ARG A 186 4.17 10.46 16.66
C ARG A 186 4.97 10.12 15.40
N PHE A 187 4.28 9.83 14.31
CA PHE A 187 4.87 9.81 12.97
C PHE A 187 5.14 11.26 12.56
N ALA A 188 6.41 11.67 12.52
CA ALA A 188 6.82 13.01 12.09
C ALA A 188 6.81 13.15 10.55
N THR A 189 5.69 12.85 9.91
CA THR A 189 5.37 13.41 8.59
C THR A 189 5.04 14.89 8.80
N GLY A 190 5.86 15.80 8.27
CA GLY A 190 5.70 17.25 8.44
C GLY A 190 6.81 17.98 9.21
N SER A 191 7.94 17.34 9.53
CA SER A 191 9.11 18.07 10.03
C SER A 191 9.68 19.02 8.97
N ALA A 192 10.29 20.15 9.38
CA ALA A 192 10.93 21.09 8.45
C ALA A 192 11.98 20.40 7.56
N ASP A 193 12.69 19.41 8.10
CA ASP A 193 13.66 18.60 7.38
C ASP A 193 13.01 17.81 6.23
N ALA A 194 11.85 17.17 6.48
CA ALA A 194 11.11 16.43 5.46
C ALA A 194 10.63 17.34 4.32
N THR A 195 10.17 18.55 4.64
CA THR A 195 9.78 19.54 3.62
C THR A 195 10.95 19.91 2.71
N GLN A 196 12.14 20.12 3.29
CA GLN A 196 13.34 20.45 2.52
C GLN A 196 13.88 19.26 1.72
N GLU A 197 13.71 18.03 2.21
CA GLU A 197 13.96 16.80 1.45
C GLU A 197 13.06 16.71 0.21
N HIS A 198 11.75 16.92 0.35
CA HIS A 198 10.81 16.88 -0.77
C HIS A 198 11.09 17.97 -1.80
N GLN A 199 11.42 19.19 -1.37
CA GLN A 199 11.78 20.28 -2.27
C GLN A 199 13.03 19.96 -3.10
N ARG A 200 14.06 19.37 -2.49
CA ARG A 200 15.28 18.94 -3.20
C ARG A 200 14.97 17.88 -4.26
N LEU A 201 14.15 16.90 -3.90
CA LEU A 201 13.70 15.85 -4.83
C LEU A 201 12.91 16.43 -6.01
N TYR A 202 11.93 17.29 -5.73
CA TYR A 202 11.16 17.96 -6.77
C TYR A 202 12.05 18.78 -7.71
N GLN A 203 13.00 19.55 -7.17
CA GLN A 203 13.90 20.34 -8.02
C GLN A 203 14.81 19.46 -8.89
N ALA A 204 15.24 18.29 -8.40
CA ALA A 204 15.97 17.32 -9.22
C ALA A 204 15.14 16.79 -10.40
N ILE A 205 13.84 16.55 -10.19
CA ILE A 205 12.93 16.11 -11.25
C ILE A 205 12.66 17.24 -12.27
N VAL A 206 12.44 18.48 -11.78
CA VAL A 206 12.27 19.67 -12.63
C VAL A 206 13.46 19.84 -13.56
N ASP A 207 14.68 19.81 -13.01
CA ASP A 207 15.91 19.99 -13.78
C ASP A 207 16.22 18.81 -14.73
N GLY A 208 15.46 17.71 -14.62
CA GLY A 208 15.66 16.51 -15.41
C GLY A 208 16.91 15.70 -15.04
N ASP A 209 17.49 15.98 -13.87
CA ASP A 209 18.68 15.29 -13.38
C ASP A 209 18.30 13.99 -12.69
N ALA A 210 18.37 12.91 -13.48
CA ALA A 210 17.95 11.59 -13.03
C ALA A 210 18.84 10.97 -11.94
N GLN A 211 20.12 11.35 -11.86
CA GLN A 211 21.02 10.87 -10.82
C GLN A 211 20.74 11.62 -9.51
N ARG A 212 20.59 12.94 -9.59
CA ARG A 212 20.25 13.76 -8.42
C ARG A 212 18.85 13.46 -7.89
N ALA A 213 17.89 13.11 -8.75
CA ALA A 213 16.55 12.70 -8.34
C ALA A 213 16.59 11.39 -7.55
N ALA A 214 17.34 10.39 -8.04
CA ALA A 214 17.55 9.13 -7.33
C ALA A 214 18.21 9.38 -5.96
N ALA A 215 19.33 10.11 -5.92
CA ALA A 215 20.05 10.39 -4.68
C ALA A 215 19.18 11.17 -3.66
N SER A 216 18.35 12.11 -4.14
CA SER A 216 17.46 12.89 -3.28
C SER A 216 16.32 12.02 -2.71
N ALA A 217 15.74 11.12 -3.52
CA ALA A 217 14.72 10.18 -3.09
C ALA A 217 15.28 9.19 -2.06
N GLU A 218 16.46 8.63 -2.30
CA GLU A 218 17.13 7.72 -1.36
C GLU A 218 17.41 8.42 -0.02
N ALA A 219 18.01 9.62 -0.06
CA ALA A 219 18.31 10.39 1.15
C ALA A 219 17.04 10.67 1.97
N HIS A 220 15.96 11.07 1.30
CA HIS A 220 14.65 11.30 1.91
C HIS A 220 14.10 10.01 2.57
N LEU A 221 14.08 8.89 1.85
CA LEU A 221 13.50 7.63 2.35
C LEU A 221 14.33 7.05 3.50
N ARG A 222 15.66 7.16 3.46
CA ARG A 222 16.52 6.79 4.59
C ARG A 222 16.28 7.69 5.81
N ALA A 223 16.09 8.99 5.60
CA ALA A 223 15.73 9.90 6.69
C ALA A 223 14.35 9.57 7.28
N ALA A 224 13.37 9.25 6.43
CA ALA A 224 12.06 8.79 6.86
C ALA A 224 12.15 7.49 7.68
N ALA A 225 12.93 6.51 7.24
CA ALA A 225 13.16 5.27 8.00
C ALA A 225 13.78 5.54 9.38
N ARG A 226 14.80 6.41 9.48
CA ARG A 226 15.39 6.81 10.76
C ARG A 226 14.38 7.49 11.69
N ARG A 227 13.49 8.34 11.16
CA ARG A 227 12.40 8.97 11.93
C ARG A 227 11.40 7.94 12.48
N LEU A 228 11.36 6.74 11.90
CA LEU A 228 10.56 5.61 12.35
C LEU A 228 11.36 4.61 13.21
N SER A 229 12.61 4.93 13.55
CA SER A 229 13.54 4.01 14.23
C SER A 229 13.71 2.69 13.48
N LEU A 230 13.64 2.73 12.15
CA LEU A 230 13.91 1.59 11.28
C LEU A 230 15.36 1.64 10.81
N GLU A 231 16.08 0.53 10.97
CA GLU A 231 17.41 0.35 10.41
C GLU A 231 17.28 -0.30 9.03
N LEU A 232 17.68 0.43 7.99
CA LEU A 232 17.75 -0.12 6.63
C LEU A 232 19.19 -0.60 6.36
N PRO A 233 19.35 -1.70 5.61
CA PRO A 233 20.67 -2.15 5.21
C PRO A 233 21.42 -1.05 4.44
N THR A 234 22.73 -0.99 4.67
CA THR A 234 23.62 -0.11 3.91
C THR A 234 23.80 -0.72 2.53
N THR A 235 23.60 0.08 1.49
CA THR A 235 23.94 -0.32 0.12
C THR A 235 25.46 -0.30 0.00
N ALA A 236 26.04 -1.50 -0.09
CA ALA A 236 27.47 -1.71 -0.31
C ALA A 236 27.88 -1.29 -1.73
#